data_AF-A0A5C8VKV4-F1
#
_entry.id   AF-A0A5C8VKV4-F1
#
_cell.length_a   1.000
_cell.length_b   1.000
_cell.length_c   1.000
_cell.angle_alpha   90.00
_cell.angle_beta   90.00
_cell.angle_gamma   90.00
#
_symmetry.space_group_name_H-M   'P 1'
#
loop_
_entity.id
_entity.type
_entity.pdbx_description
1 polymer ?
#
loop_
_entity_poly.entity_id
_entity_poly.type
_entity_poly.pdbx_seq_one_letter_code
_entity_poly.pdbx_strand_id
1 'polypeptide(L)'
;MPVESWLKPDEVPDLAARATAMIDAALTGSGLTRETYWSAVRKGYNTPYNDPPRKRPAPAQPNAVTPAAAQAEPADTVSVPAAVIATLAAEVRAV
;
A
#
# COMPACT_ATOMS: atom_id res chain seq x y z
N MET A 1 27.32 7.39 8.36
CA MET A 1 28.18 6.62 7.42
C MET A 1 27.52 6.70 6.05
N PRO A 2 28.27 6.91 4.95
CA PRO A 2 27.69 6.80 3.62
C PRO A 2 27.21 5.36 3.42
N VAL A 3 26.04 5.21 2.81
CA VAL A 3 25.49 3.92 2.41
C VAL A 3 25.70 3.81 0.92
N GLU A 4 26.56 2.89 0.51
CA GLU A 4 26.74 2.58 -0.90
C GLU A 4 25.43 2.07 -1.50
N SER A 5 24.98 2.76 -2.56
CA SER A 5 23.88 2.30 -3.39
C SER A 5 24.32 1.05 -4.13
N TRP A 6 23.54 -0.01 -4.02
CA TRP A 6 23.72 -1.25 -4.79
C TRP A 6 23.25 -1.11 -6.25
N LEU A 7 22.65 0.02 -6.61
CA LEU A 7 22.11 0.29 -7.94
C LEU A 7 22.97 1.35 -8.65
N LYS A 8 23.37 1.06 -9.90
CA LYS A 8 24.10 2.03 -10.72
C LYS A 8 23.13 3.09 -11.25
N PRO A 9 23.51 4.39 -11.29
CA PRO A 9 22.64 5.45 -11.79
C PRO A 9 22.12 5.20 -13.21
N ASP A 10 22.94 4.63 -14.09
CA ASP A 10 22.58 4.35 -15.48
C ASP A 10 21.52 3.25 -15.62
N GLU A 11 21.38 2.37 -14.62
CA GLU A 11 20.40 1.27 -14.61
C GLU A 11 19.03 1.73 -14.08
N VAL A 12 18.95 2.91 -13.44
CA VAL A 12 17.74 3.43 -12.80
C VAL A 12 16.60 3.65 -13.80
N PRO A 13 16.79 4.28 -14.97
CA PRO A 13 15.70 4.57 -15.89
C PRO A 13 15.04 3.28 -16.43
N ASP A 14 15.87 2.31 -16.81
CA ASP A 14 15.40 1.02 -17.33
C ASP A 14 14.69 0.19 -16.26
N LEU A 15 15.18 0.23 -15.02
CA LEU A 15 14.51 -0.43 -13.90
C LEU A 15 13.16 0.23 -13.59
N ALA A 16 13.10 1.56 -13.60
CA ALA A 16 11.87 2.31 -13.34
C ALA A 16 10.80 2.05 -14.42
N ALA A 17 11.21 1.99 -15.69
CA ALA A 17 10.30 1.67 -16.80
C ALA A 17 9.71 0.25 -16.66
N ARG A 18 10.56 -0.74 -16.38
CA ARG A 18 10.13 -2.13 -16.15
C ARG A 18 9.19 -2.25 -14.96
N ALA A 19 9.54 -1.65 -13.82
CA ALA A 19 8.69 -1.65 -12.64
C ALA A 19 7.32 -1.01 -12.91
N THR A 20 7.29 0.10 -13.64
CA THR A 20 6.03 0.77 -14.02
C THR A 20 5.16 -0.13 -14.87
N ALA A 21 5.73 -0.79 -15.89
CA ALA A 21 4.99 -1.70 -16.75
C ALA A 21 4.40 -2.89 -15.97
N MET A 22 5.16 -3.46 -15.03
CA MET A 22 4.69 -4.55 -14.16
C MET A 22 3.54 -4.10 -13.25
N ILE A 23 3.63 -2.89 -12.69
CA ILE A 23 2.57 -2.32 -11.85
C ILE A 23 1.31 -2.09 -12.70
N ASP A 24 1.44 -1.49 -13.88
CA ASP A 24 0.30 -1.23 -14.76
C ASP A 24 -0.39 -2.52 -15.24
N ALA A 25 0.40 -3.57 -15.53
CA ALA A 25 -0.12 -4.89 -15.84
C ALA A 25 -0.87 -5.50 -14.65
N ALA A 26 -0.32 -5.43 -13.43
CA ALA A 26 -0.96 -5.94 -12.23
C ALA A 26 -2.24 -5.16 -11.87
N LEU A 27 -2.28 -3.85 -12.16
CA LEU A 27 -3.47 -3.04 -11.97
C LEU A 27 -4.58 -3.41 -12.95
N THR A 28 -4.22 -3.81 -14.17
CA THR A 28 -5.14 -4.29 -15.21
C THR A 28 -5.76 -5.63 -14.80
N GLY A 29 -6.91 -5.57 -14.14
CA GLY A 29 -7.65 -6.74 -13.61
C GLY A 29 -7.82 -6.73 -12.09
N SER A 30 -7.12 -5.85 -11.38
CA SER A 30 -7.28 -5.68 -9.93
C SER A 30 -8.53 -4.87 -9.53
N GLY A 31 -9.12 -4.12 -10.46
CA GLY A 31 -10.19 -3.16 -10.18
C GLY A 31 -9.72 -1.89 -9.45
N LEU A 32 -8.44 -1.76 -9.10
CA LEU A 32 -7.89 -0.57 -8.48
C LEU A 32 -7.50 0.46 -9.53
N THR A 33 -7.78 1.73 -9.21
CA THR A 33 -7.22 2.84 -9.98
C THR A 33 -5.75 3.04 -9.63
N ARG A 34 -4.98 3.58 -10.59
CA ARG A 34 -3.57 3.96 -10.38
C ARG A 34 -3.41 4.93 -9.20
N GLU A 35 -4.34 5.87 -9.02
CA GLU A 35 -4.32 6.79 -7.87
C GLU A 35 -4.54 6.08 -6.54
N THR A 36 -5.52 5.17 -6.45
CA THR A 36 -5.79 4.39 -5.25
C THR A 36 -4.55 3.60 -4.85
N TYR A 37 -3.90 2.92 -5.80
CA TYR A 37 -2.66 2.21 -5.57
C TYR A 37 -1.55 3.12 -5.01
N TRP A 38 -1.23 4.24 -5.68
CA TRP A 38 -0.15 5.13 -5.22
C TRP A 38 -0.47 5.86 -3.93
N SER A 39 -1.75 6.10 -3.61
CA SER A 39 -2.16 6.63 -2.30
C SER A 39 -1.88 5.62 -1.18
N ALA A 40 -2.18 4.34 -1.41
CA ALA A 40 -1.91 3.26 -0.47
C ALA A 40 -0.41 3.03 -0.28
N VAL A 41 0.39 3.07 -1.36
CA VAL A 41 1.86 2.99 -1.29
C VAL A 41 2.44 4.13 -0.46
N ARG A 42 2.05 5.39 -0.74
CA ARG A 42 2.51 6.55 0.04
C ARG A 42 2.10 6.45 1.51
N LYS A 43 0.87 6.01 1.78
CA LYS A 43 0.41 5.77 3.16
C LYS A 43 1.25 4.69 3.82
N GLY A 44 1.40 3.53 3.19
CA GLY A 44 2.15 2.37 3.66
C GLY A 44 3.60 2.69 4.03
N TYR A 45 4.32 3.40 3.15
CA TYR A 45 5.70 3.81 3.40
C TYR A 45 5.84 4.84 4.53
N ASN A 46 4.87 5.76 4.67
CA ASN A 46 4.89 6.76 5.75
C ASN A 46 4.21 6.29 7.04
N THR A 47 3.58 5.11 7.09
CA THR A 47 2.82 4.62 8.25
C THR A 47 3.59 4.68 9.58
N PRO A 48 4.87 4.29 9.68
CA PRO A 48 5.58 4.40 10.96
C PRO A 48 5.76 5.84 11.47
N TYR A 49 5.60 6.84 10.60
CA TYR A 49 5.84 8.25 10.92
C TYR A 49 4.58 9.12 10.87
N ASN A 50 3.49 8.64 10.25
CA ASN A 50 2.31 9.46 9.94
C ASN A 50 0.99 8.84 10.41
N ASP A 51 1.00 7.70 11.14
CA ASP A 51 -0.23 7.19 11.76
C ASP A 51 -0.60 8.10 12.94
N PRO A 52 -1.76 8.79 12.92
CA PRO A 52 -2.26 9.45 14.12
C PRO A 52 -2.35 8.39 15.22
N PRO A 53 -2.08 8.73 16.50
CA PRO A 53 -2.21 7.77 17.59
C PRO A 53 -3.57 7.10 17.47
N ARG A 54 -3.57 5.77 17.22
CA ARG A 54 -4.80 4.99 17.08
C ARG A 54 -5.69 5.36 18.25
N LYS A 55 -6.82 6.03 17.97
CA LYS A 55 -7.80 6.35 19.01
C LYS A 55 -8.20 5.00 19.61
N ARG A 56 -7.69 4.72 20.81
CA ARG A 56 -8.21 3.60 21.61
C ARG A 56 -9.72 3.80 21.65
N PRO A 57 -10.52 2.78 21.37
CA PRO A 57 -11.96 2.90 21.57
C PRO A 57 -12.16 3.38 23.00
N ALA A 58 -12.76 4.56 23.16
CA ALA A 58 -13.09 5.09 24.47
C ALA A 58 -13.98 4.05 25.15
N PRO A 59 -13.79 3.74 26.44
CA PRO A 59 -14.70 2.86 27.16
C PRO A 59 -16.12 3.40 26.96
N ALA A 60 -17.03 2.53 26.54
CA ALA A 60 -18.41 2.90 26.25
C ALA A 60 -19.01 3.58 27.48
N GLN A 61 -19.22 4.90 27.40
CA GLN A 61 -19.94 5.62 28.44
C GLN A 61 -21.44 5.28 28.29
N PRO A 62 -22.10 4.76 29.32
CA PRO A 62 -23.46 4.22 29.21
C PRO A 62 -24.55 5.22 28.82
N ASN A 63 -24.24 6.52 28.69
CA ASN A 63 -25.19 7.59 28.34
C ASN A 63 -24.73 8.49 27.18
N ALA A 64 -23.83 8.03 26.31
CA ALA A 64 -23.44 8.82 25.14
C ALA A 64 -24.61 8.91 24.14
N VAL A 65 -25.14 10.12 23.94
CA VAL A 65 -26.07 10.43 22.85
C VAL A 65 -25.39 10.17 21.51
N THR A 66 -26.02 9.33 20.69
CA THR A 66 -25.57 8.94 19.35
C THR A 66 -25.43 10.18 18.48
N PRO A 67 -24.22 10.57 18.03
CA PRO A 67 -24.10 11.38 16.83
C PRO A 67 -24.54 10.48 15.66
N ALA A 68 -25.38 11.02 14.78
CA ALA A 68 -25.85 10.30 13.60
C ALA A 68 -24.69 9.62 12.84
N ALA A 69 -24.73 8.29 12.79
CA ALA A 69 -24.07 7.49 11.75
C ALA A 69 -24.68 7.90 10.39
N ALA A 70 -24.05 7.88 9.24
CA ALA A 70 -22.77 7.40 8.73
C ALA A 70 -22.55 8.24 7.44
N GLN A 71 -21.36 8.41 6.88
CA GLN A 71 -20.70 7.38 6.07
C GLN A 71 -19.19 7.54 6.23
N ALA A 72 -18.61 6.68 7.07
CA ALA A 72 -17.25 6.25 6.82
C ALA A 72 -17.38 5.23 5.68
N GLU A 73 -16.88 5.60 4.50
CA GLU A 73 -16.69 4.66 3.41
C GLU A 73 -15.87 3.48 3.94
N PRO A 74 -16.28 2.23 3.70
CA PRO A 74 -15.45 1.10 4.05
C PRO A 74 -14.19 1.23 3.20
N ALA A 75 -13.08 1.59 3.84
CA ALA A 75 -11.77 1.36 3.26
C ALA A 75 -11.66 -0.15 3.12
N ASP A 76 -12.01 -0.63 1.93
CA ASP A 76 -11.78 -1.99 1.47
C ASP A 76 -10.28 -2.22 1.55
N THR A 77 -9.81 -2.68 2.70
CA THR A 77 -8.46 -3.17 2.86
C THR A 77 -8.38 -4.40 2.00
N VAL A 78 -7.89 -4.23 0.77
CA VAL A 78 -7.59 -5.33 -0.14
C VAL A 78 -6.58 -6.22 0.56
N SER A 79 -7.09 -7.28 1.19
CA SER A 79 -6.31 -8.29 1.87
C SER A 79 -5.69 -9.16 0.79
N VAL A 80 -4.48 -8.80 0.36
CA VAL A 80 -3.72 -9.63 -0.58
C VAL A 80 -3.09 -10.76 0.23
N PRO A 81 -3.41 -12.04 -0.06
CA PRO A 81 -2.82 -13.17 0.67
C PRO A 81 -1.31 -13.21 0.46
N ALA A 82 -0.55 -13.44 1.54
CA ALA A 82 0.91 -13.55 1.48
C ALA A 82 1.42 -14.59 0.48
N ALA A 83 0.61 -15.64 0.21
CA ALA A 83 0.87 -16.62 -0.82
C ALA A 83 0.94 -16.00 -2.23
N VAL A 84 0.03 -15.08 -2.57
CA VAL A 84 0.01 -14.39 -3.88
C VAL A 84 1.29 -13.55 -4.06
N ILE A 85 1.74 -12.90 -2.98
CA ILE A 85 2.97 -12.11 -2.97
C ILE A 85 4.20 -13.00 -3.19
N ALA A 86 4.24 -14.16 -2.52
CA ALA A 86 5.34 -15.12 -2.66
C ALA A 86 5.42 -15.72 -4.07
N THR A 87 4.28 -16.03 -4.68
CA THR A 87 4.23 -16.57 -6.04
C THR A 87 4.68 -15.54 -7.08
N LEU A 88 4.23 -14.27 -6.96
CA LEU A 88 4.71 -13.20 -7.84
C LEU A 88 6.22 -12.97 -7.71
N ALA A 89 6.76 -13.00 -6.49
CA ALA A 89 8.19 -12.83 -6.26
C ALA A 89 9.03 -13.98 -6.84
N ALA A 90 8.49 -15.20 -6.86
CA ALA A 90 9.14 -16.36 -7.46
C ALA A 90 9.12 -16.28 -9.01
N GLU A 91 8.03 -15.81 -9.60
CA GLU A 91 7.86 -15.69 -11.05
C GLU A 91 8.77 -14.60 -11.65
N VAL A 92 8.94 -13.47 -10.95
CA VAL A 92 9.87 -12.39 -11.36
C VAL A 92 11.33 -12.83 -11.31
N ARG A 93 11.67 -13.82 -10.49
CA ARG A 93 13.05 -14.34 -10.35
C ARG A 93 13.40 -15.41 -11.39
N ALA A 94 12.40 -15.91 -12.12
CA ALA A 94 12.56 -16.96 -13.13
C ALA A 94 12.74 -16.41 -14.57
N VAL A 95 12.71 -15.09 -14.75
CA VAL A 95 12.98 -14.36 -16.01
C VAL A 95 14.34 -13.67 -15.93
#